data_AF-A0A223PBD3-F1
#
_entry.id   AF-A0A223PBD3-F1
#
_cell.length_a   1.000
_cell.length_b   1.000
_cell.length_c   1.000
_cell.angle_alpha   90.00
_cell.angle_beta   90.00
_cell.angle_gamma   90.00
#
_symmetry.space_group_name_H-M   'P 1'
#
loop_
_entity.id
_entity.type
_entity.pdbx_description
1 polymer ?
#
loop_
_entity_poly.entity_id
_entity_poly.type
_entity_poly.pdbx_seq_one_letter_code
_entity_poly.pdbx_strand_id
1 'polypeptide(L)'
;MRVTSVATEDIGAQLNEVTIWLQDFLADNFNTEFLGEAFDQLIVVFVAVDSSLSEMESYLAAHDRCGKYKSFQSKETVRYAGLAVRMNSQILLNKDGHKTEALRLLVERLQKPLRRVPKGAAADLLVLELRRVISALQSTLKLGA
;
A
#
# COMPACT_ATOMS: atom_id res chain seq x y z
N MET A 1 -2.92 4.42 -9.66
CA MET A 1 -2.52 3.77 -8.40
C MET A 1 -3.46 2.61 -8.09
N ARG A 2 -3.05 1.63 -7.28
CA ARG A 2 -3.90 0.53 -6.84
C ARG A 2 -3.67 0.23 -5.36
N VAL A 3 -4.74 -0.01 -4.63
CA VAL A 3 -4.69 -0.58 -3.28
C VAL A 3 -5.39 -1.94 -3.32
N THR A 4 -4.78 -2.95 -2.74
CA THR A 4 -5.30 -4.33 -2.74
C THR A 4 -4.91 -5.03 -1.44
N SER A 5 -5.42 -6.24 -1.24
CA SER A 5 -5.14 -7.02 -0.05
C SER A 5 -4.88 -8.50 -0.33
N VAL A 6 -4.24 -9.14 0.63
CA VAL A 6 -4.13 -10.59 0.81
C VAL A 6 -4.59 -10.90 2.23
N ALA A 7 -5.65 -11.69 2.37
CA ALA A 7 -6.25 -12.01 3.65
C ALA A 7 -6.76 -13.45 3.73
N THR A 8 -6.89 -13.95 4.96
CA THR A 8 -7.71 -15.14 5.25
C THR A 8 -9.20 -14.84 5.06
N GLU A 9 -10.02 -15.88 4.86
CA GLU A 9 -11.45 -15.72 4.53
C GLU A 9 -12.21 -14.87 5.56
N ASP A 10 -11.93 -15.04 6.85
CA ASP A 10 -12.67 -14.43 7.95
C ASP A 10 -12.56 -12.90 8.04
N ILE A 11 -11.49 -12.32 7.49
CA ILE A 11 -11.20 -10.87 7.57
C ILE A 11 -11.17 -10.19 6.20
N GLY A 12 -11.41 -10.95 5.13
CA GLY A 12 -11.32 -10.46 3.76
C GLY A 12 -12.28 -9.29 3.48
N ALA A 13 -13.51 -9.36 4.01
CA ALA A 13 -14.51 -8.32 3.80
C ALA A 13 -14.13 -6.99 4.47
N GLN A 14 -13.65 -7.03 5.71
CA GLN A 14 -13.22 -5.87 6.49
C GLN A 14 -11.97 -5.26 5.86
N LEU A 15 -11.01 -6.09 5.45
CA LEU A 15 -9.83 -5.58 4.78
C LEU A 15 -10.17 -4.98 3.41
N ASN A 16 -11.12 -5.56 2.69
CA ASN A 16 -11.60 -5.02 1.42
C ASN A 16 -12.20 -3.60 1.60
N GLU A 17 -13.01 -3.38 2.64
CA GLU A 17 -13.53 -2.05 2.98
C GLU A 17 -12.40 -1.02 3.17
N VAL A 18 -11.36 -1.39 3.92
CA VAL A 18 -10.18 -0.53 4.12
C VAL A 18 -9.49 -0.22 2.79
N THR A 19 -9.28 -1.24 1.95
CA THR A 19 -8.57 -1.06 0.68
C THR A 19 -9.34 -0.20 -0.30
N ILE A 20 -10.67 -0.33 -0.39
CA ILE A 20 -11.52 0.51 -1.24
C ILE A 20 -11.44 1.96 -0.77
N TRP A 21 -11.71 2.18 0.52
CA TRP A 21 -11.68 3.53 1.10
C TRP A 21 -10.33 4.22 0.89
N LEU A 22 -9.22 3.51 1.12
CA LEU A 22 -7.89 4.06 0.92
C LEU A 22 -7.57 4.26 -0.57
N GLN A 23 -8.03 3.37 -1.45
CA GLN A 23 -7.84 3.55 -2.89
C GLN A 23 -8.51 4.81 -3.39
N ASP A 24 -9.78 5.02 -3.01
CA ASP A 24 -10.55 6.19 -3.43
C ASP A 24 -9.88 7.47 -2.93
N PHE A 25 -9.54 7.51 -1.63
CA PHE A 25 -8.86 8.66 -1.06
C PHE A 25 -7.52 8.95 -1.75
N LEU A 26 -6.67 7.94 -1.90
CA LEU A 26 -5.37 8.15 -2.50
C LEU A 26 -5.54 8.53 -3.99
N ALA A 27 -6.49 7.94 -4.72
CA ALA A 27 -6.72 8.26 -6.12
C ALA A 27 -7.09 9.74 -6.33
N ASP A 28 -7.87 10.31 -5.41
CA ASP A 28 -8.29 11.71 -5.48
C ASP A 28 -7.16 12.69 -5.10
N ASN A 29 -6.16 12.25 -4.32
CA ASN A 29 -5.20 13.14 -3.69
C ASN A 29 -3.73 12.94 -4.12
N PHE A 30 -3.42 11.80 -4.73
CA PHE A 30 -2.06 11.45 -5.14
C PHE A 30 -1.78 11.87 -6.57
N ASN A 31 -0.82 12.77 -6.76
CA ASN A 31 -0.39 13.15 -8.11
C ASN A 31 0.52 12.06 -8.69
N THR A 32 0.08 11.42 -9.77
CA THR A 32 0.83 10.35 -10.45
C THR A 32 2.12 10.83 -11.11
N GLU A 33 2.31 12.12 -11.32
CA GLU A 33 3.58 12.69 -11.83
C GLU A 33 4.77 12.37 -10.91
N PHE A 34 4.53 12.19 -9.60
CA PHE A 34 5.56 11.81 -8.64
C PHE A 34 6.06 10.37 -8.78
N LEU A 35 5.41 9.54 -9.61
CA LEU A 35 5.95 8.24 -10.01
C LEU A 35 7.18 8.41 -10.90
N GLY A 36 7.29 9.55 -11.59
CA GLY A 36 8.33 9.85 -12.56
C GLY A 36 8.33 8.87 -13.74
N GLU A 37 9.42 8.87 -14.51
CA GLU A 37 9.55 7.95 -15.64
C GLU A 37 9.86 6.51 -15.22
N ALA A 38 10.18 6.27 -13.94
CA ALA A 38 10.62 4.96 -13.46
C ALA A 38 9.47 3.99 -13.20
N PHE A 39 8.29 4.50 -12.86
CA PHE A 39 7.13 3.71 -12.50
C PHE A 39 5.89 4.20 -13.23
N ASP A 40 5.12 3.26 -13.76
CA ASP A 40 3.82 3.52 -14.37
C ASP A 40 2.70 3.38 -13.32
N GLN A 41 2.96 2.66 -12.23
CA GLN A 41 1.98 2.38 -11.19
C GLN A 41 2.58 2.27 -9.78
N LEU A 42 1.87 2.80 -8.79
CA LEU A 42 2.04 2.44 -7.38
C LEU A 42 1.01 1.40 -6.97
N ILE A 43 1.46 0.34 -6.29
CA ILE A 43 0.64 -0.73 -5.72
C ILE A 43 0.88 -0.80 -4.21
N VAL A 44 -0.17 -0.57 -3.42
CA VAL A 44 -0.17 -0.82 -1.97
C VAL A 44 -0.91 -2.13 -1.70
N VAL A 45 -0.27 -3.05 -0.98
CA VAL A 45 -0.83 -4.36 -0.64
C VAL A 45 -0.90 -4.51 0.87
N PHE A 46 -2.09 -4.65 1.43
CA PHE A 46 -2.25 -5.02 2.83
C PHE A 46 -2.24 -6.53 2.97
N VAL A 47 -1.41 -7.06 3.87
CA VAL A 47 -1.27 -8.50 4.12
C VAL A 47 -1.72 -8.79 5.54
N ALA A 48 -2.81 -9.54 5.67
CA ALA A 48 -3.37 -10.00 6.95
C ALA A 48 -3.58 -11.52 6.89
N VAL A 49 -2.53 -12.28 7.18
CA VAL A 49 -2.54 -13.75 7.09
C VAL A 49 -2.11 -14.34 8.42
N ASP A 50 -3.02 -15.04 9.12
CA ASP A 50 -2.77 -15.52 10.48
C ASP A 50 -2.29 -16.98 10.57
N SER A 51 -2.30 -17.70 9.46
CA SER A 51 -1.93 -19.12 9.39
C SER A 51 -0.50 -19.38 9.87
N SER A 52 0.45 -18.51 9.52
CA SER A 52 1.81 -18.52 10.08
C SER A 52 2.57 -17.22 9.80
N LEU A 53 3.50 -16.86 10.69
CA LEU A 53 4.41 -15.72 10.47
C LEU A 53 5.26 -15.89 9.20
N SER A 54 5.71 -17.11 8.92
CA SER A 54 6.53 -17.43 7.74
C SER A 54 5.78 -17.15 6.44
N GLU A 55 4.51 -17.55 6.37
CA GLU A 55 3.65 -17.30 5.21
C GLU A 55 3.39 -15.81 5.01
N MET A 56 3.08 -15.08 6.09
CA MET A 56 2.91 -13.63 6.05
C MET A 56 4.18 -12.93 5.52
N GLU A 57 5.36 -13.27 6.03
CA GLU A 57 6.63 -12.70 5.57
C GLU A 57 6.92 -13.02 4.09
N SER A 58 6.51 -14.19 3.60
CA SER A 58 6.59 -14.55 2.18
C SER A 58 5.75 -13.62 1.31
N TYR A 59 4.48 -13.37 1.68
CA TYR A 59 3.61 -12.42 0.98
C TYR A 59 4.17 -10.99 1.03
N LEU A 60 4.62 -10.54 2.20
CA LEU A 60 5.25 -9.23 2.34
C LEU A 60 6.46 -9.11 1.40
N ALA A 61 7.36 -10.10 1.36
CA ALA A 61 8.52 -10.06 0.48
C ALA A 61 8.16 -10.11 -1.02
N ALA A 62 7.08 -10.81 -1.38
CA ALA A 62 6.61 -10.92 -2.77
C ALA A 62 6.02 -9.61 -3.30
N HIS A 63 5.39 -8.82 -2.44
CA HIS A 63 4.69 -7.58 -2.79
C HIS A 63 5.47 -6.31 -2.46
N ASP A 64 6.41 -6.36 -1.51
CA ASP A 64 7.25 -5.24 -1.10
C ASP A 64 8.48 -5.09 -2.01
N ARG A 65 8.24 -4.82 -3.29
CA ARG A 65 9.30 -4.70 -4.30
C ARG A 65 8.87 -3.86 -5.49
N CYS A 66 9.85 -3.28 -6.17
CA CYS A 66 9.64 -2.77 -7.52
C CYS A 66 9.75 -3.91 -8.55
N GLY A 67 8.99 -3.80 -9.64
CA GLY A 67 8.98 -4.83 -10.68
C GLY A 67 8.36 -4.38 -11.98
N LYS A 68 8.17 -5.34 -12.87
CA LYS A 68 7.46 -5.15 -14.14
C LYS A 68 6.59 -6.35 -14.46
N TYR A 69 5.44 -6.12 -15.08
CA TYR A 69 4.58 -7.17 -15.60
C TYR A 69 4.03 -6.79 -16.97
N LYS A 70 3.58 -7.76 -17.76
CA LYS A 70 2.93 -7.50 -19.04
C LYS A 70 1.43 -7.39 -18.83
N SER A 71 0.85 -6.24 -19.14
CA SER A 71 -0.61 -6.03 -19.07
C SER A 71 -1.31 -7.02 -19.99
N PHE A 72 -2.27 -7.77 -19.47
CA PHE A 72 -3.04 -8.71 -20.29
C PHE A 72 -3.92 -7.98 -21.32
N GLN A 73 -4.41 -6.79 -20.97
CA GLN A 73 -5.30 -5.98 -21.79
C GLN A 73 -4.51 -5.22 -22.87
N SER A 74 -3.53 -4.38 -22.47
CA SER A 74 -2.78 -3.54 -23.42
C SER A 74 -1.58 -4.24 -24.05
N LYS A 75 -1.14 -5.39 -23.52
CA LYS A 75 0.12 -6.08 -23.88
C LYS A 75 1.40 -5.28 -23.59
N GLU A 76 1.29 -4.10 -23.00
CA GLU A 76 2.43 -3.25 -22.63
C GLU A 76 3.11 -3.74 -21.36
N THR A 77 4.38 -3.37 -21.20
CA THR A 77 5.11 -3.62 -19.95
C THR A 77 4.79 -2.49 -18.98
N VAL A 78 4.19 -2.85 -17.84
CA VAL A 78 3.90 -1.93 -16.73
C VAL A 78 4.97 -2.10 -15.67
N ARG A 79 5.66 -1.01 -15.34
CA ARG A 79 6.62 -0.92 -14.23
C ARG A 79 5.89 -0.44 -12.99
N TYR A 80 6.13 -1.09 -11.86
CA TYR A 80 5.42 -0.77 -10.63
C TYR A 80 6.36 -0.63 -9.44
N ALA A 81 5.96 0.23 -8.51
CA ALA A 81 6.47 0.28 -7.14
C ALA A 81 5.46 -0.43 -6.22
N GLY A 82 5.90 -1.49 -5.55
CA GLY A 82 5.08 -2.25 -4.60
C GLY A 82 5.43 -1.91 -3.16
N LEU A 83 4.40 -1.63 -2.36
CA LEU A 83 4.47 -1.42 -0.92
C LEU A 83 3.61 -2.47 -0.23
N ALA A 84 4.22 -3.37 0.53
CA ALA A 84 3.46 -4.30 1.36
C ALA A 84 3.35 -3.78 2.80
N VAL A 85 2.13 -3.75 3.32
CA VAL A 85 1.81 -3.31 4.68
C VAL A 85 1.28 -4.51 5.44
N ARG A 86 1.98 -4.88 6.51
CA ARG A 86 1.52 -5.92 7.43
C ARG A 86 0.36 -5.38 8.24
N MET A 87 -0.75 -6.11 8.31
CA MET A 87 -1.90 -5.78 9.14
C MET A 87 -2.25 -6.96 10.05
N ASN A 88 -2.55 -6.67 11.32
CA ASN A 88 -3.00 -7.66 12.28
C ASN A 88 -4.51 -7.89 12.10
N SER A 89 -4.92 -9.14 11.89
CA SER A 89 -6.32 -9.53 11.74
C SER A 89 -7.21 -9.15 12.92
N GLN A 90 -6.67 -9.17 14.15
CA GLN A 90 -7.42 -8.80 15.35
C GLN A 90 -7.88 -7.34 15.29
N ILE A 91 -7.11 -6.48 14.61
CA ILE A 91 -7.48 -5.08 14.42
C ILE A 91 -8.59 -4.96 13.35
N LEU A 92 -8.63 -5.86 12.36
CA LEU A 92 -9.69 -5.89 11.36
C LEU A 92 -11.02 -6.40 11.91
N LEU A 93 -10.97 -7.33 12.88
CA LEU A 93 -12.16 -7.82 13.58
C LEU A 93 -12.81 -6.73 14.44
N ASN A 94 -12.02 -5.78 14.93
CA ASN A 94 -12.54 -4.58 15.57
C ASN A 94 -12.89 -3.52 14.51
N LYS A 95 -14.17 -3.42 14.15
CA LYS A 95 -14.65 -2.47 13.13
C LYS A 95 -14.30 -1.01 13.45
N ASP A 96 -14.15 -0.69 14.73
CA ASP A 96 -13.77 0.64 15.16
C ASP A 96 -12.25 0.82 15.06
N GLY A 97 -11.84 1.75 14.20
CA GLY A 97 -10.44 2.16 14.09
C GLY A 97 -9.58 1.39 13.09
N HIS A 98 -10.10 0.38 12.37
CA HIS A 98 -9.29 -0.35 11.37
C HIS A 98 -8.77 0.57 10.24
N LYS A 99 -9.48 1.65 9.89
CA LYS A 99 -9.08 2.61 8.84
C LYS A 99 -7.90 3.45 9.34
N THR A 100 -8.04 3.97 10.56
CA THR A 100 -6.98 4.68 11.30
C THR A 100 -5.72 3.85 11.41
N GLU A 101 -5.86 2.58 11.81
CA GLU A 101 -4.73 1.67 11.96
C GLU A 101 -4.05 1.40 10.62
N ALA A 102 -4.83 1.15 9.56
CA ALA A 102 -4.27 0.94 8.23
C ALA A 102 -3.43 2.14 7.75
N LEU A 103 -3.87 3.37 8.04
CA LEU A 103 -3.07 4.57 7.79
C LEU A 103 -1.78 4.59 8.62
N ARG A 104 -1.90 4.34 9.92
CA ARG A 104 -0.74 4.31 10.83
C ARG A 104 0.33 3.34 10.33
N LEU A 105 -0.09 2.12 9.97
CA LEU A 105 0.80 1.07 9.45
C LEU A 105 1.38 1.43 8.08
N LEU A 106 0.63 2.10 7.21
CA LEU A 106 1.14 2.60 5.94
C LEU A 106 2.20 3.69 6.16
N VAL A 107 1.98 4.64 7.07
CA VAL A 107 2.99 5.65 7.44
C VAL A 107 4.26 5.00 7.97
N GLU A 108 4.13 4.04 8.89
CA GLU A 108 5.26 3.26 9.40
C GLU A 108 6.00 2.53 8.28
N ARG A 109 5.26 1.93 7.33
CA ARG A 109 5.90 1.30 6.17
C ARG A 109 6.66 2.33 5.35
N LEU A 110 6.12 3.52 5.11
CA LEU A 110 6.81 4.57 4.35
C LEU A 110 8.07 5.11 5.03
N GLN A 111 8.33 4.80 6.30
CA GLN A 111 9.60 5.09 6.97
C GLN A 111 10.74 4.16 6.54
N LYS A 112 10.41 3.02 5.92
CA LYS A 112 11.37 2.03 5.45
C LYS A 112 11.61 2.19 3.94
N PRO A 113 12.85 1.98 3.45
CA PRO A 113 13.12 2.09 2.02
C PRO A 113 12.33 1.06 1.20
N LEU A 114 12.03 1.42 -0.06
CA LEU A 114 11.51 0.47 -1.04
C LEU A 114 12.59 -0.56 -1.38
N ARG A 115 12.19 -1.83 -1.54
CA ARG A 115 13.14 -2.87 -1.96
C ARG A 115 13.24 -2.93 -3.49
N ARG A 116 14.45 -3.19 -3.98
CA ARG A 116 14.76 -3.41 -5.41
C ARG A 116 14.39 -2.23 -6.32
N VAL A 117 14.57 -1.01 -5.82
CA VAL A 117 14.34 0.22 -6.58
C VAL A 117 15.28 0.27 -7.79
N PRO A 118 14.79 0.53 -9.03
CA PRO A 118 15.64 0.72 -10.20
C PRO A 118 16.61 1.89 -10.00
N LYS A 119 17.83 1.78 -10.54
CA LYS A 119 18.77 2.90 -10.55
C LYS A 119 18.16 4.11 -11.27
N GLY A 120 18.28 5.28 -10.66
CA GLY A 120 17.72 6.53 -11.20
C GLY A 120 16.24 6.76 -10.93
N ALA A 121 15.54 5.81 -10.29
CA ALA A 121 14.17 6.05 -9.86
C ALA A 121 14.13 7.06 -8.70
N ALA A 122 13.24 8.05 -8.79
CA ALA A 122 13.03 9.05 -7.75
C ALA A 122 12.17 8.49 -6.59
N ALA A 123 12.58 7.36 -6.02
CA ALA A 123 11.84 6.67 -4.96
C ALA A 123 11.61 7.55 -3.72
N ASP A 124 12.57 8.43 -3.40
CA ASP A 124 12.43 9.34 -2.28
C ASP A 124 11.34 10.38 -2.50
N LEU A 125 11.16 10.88 -3.73
CA LEU A 125 10.08 11.80 -4.08
C LEU A 125 8.72 11.10 -4.02
N LEU A 126 8.65 9.85 -4.50
CA LEU A 126 7.45 9.02 -4.39
C LEU A 126 7.04 8.81 -2.92
N VAL A 127 8.00 8.47 -2.05
CA VAL A 127 7.75 8.29 -0.62
C VAL A 127 7.35 9.60 0.05
N LEU A 128 8.00 10.71 -0.30
CA LEU A 128 7.68 12.03 0.23
C LEU A 128 6.26 12.45 -0.12
N GLU A 129 5.85 12.24 -1.38
CA GLU A 129 4.50 12.57 -1.83
C GLU A 129 3.44 11.71 -1.13
N LEU A 130 3.68 10.40 -0.98
CA LEU A 130 2.77 9.54 -0.24
C LEU A 130 2.61 9.99 1.21
N ARG A 131 3.71 10.37 1.86
CA ARG A 131 3.65 10.94 3.22
C ARG A 131 2.84 12.22 3.26
N ARG A 132 3.03 13.14 2.30
CA ARG A 132 2.26 14.39 2.22
C ARG A 132 0.75 14.12 2.14
N VAL A 133 0.36 13.21 1.25
CA VAL A 133 -1.05 12.83 1.03
C VAL A 133 -1.65 12.17 2.27
N ILE A 134 -0.92 11.25 2.91
CA ILE A 134 -1.42 10.56 4.11
C ILE A 134 -1.50 11.51 5.31
N SER A 135 -0.55 12.42 5.49
CA SER A 135 -0.61 13.44 6.55
C SER A 135 -1.84 14.35 6.42
N ALA A 136 -2.24 14.67 5.19
CA ALA A 136 -3.46 15.43 4.93
C ALA A 136 -4.72 14.63 5.34
N LEU A 137 -4.74 13.32 5.09
CA LEU A 137 -5.81 12.43 5.54
C LEU A 137 -5.90 12.34 7.06
N GLN A 138 -4.76 12.15 7.74
CA GLN A 138 -4.72 12.06 9.21
C GLN A 138 -5.26 13.34 9.85
N SER A 139 -4.90 14.50 9.28
CA SER A 139 -5.42 15.80 9.71
C SER A 139 -6.93 15.92 9.51
N THR A 140 -7.46 15.44 8.38
CA THR A 140 -8.90 15.44 8.07
C THR A 140 -9.70 14.56 9.02
N LEU A 141 -9.15 13.40 9.39
CA LEU A 141 -9.78 12.45 10.31
C LEU A 141 -9.62 12.82 11.79
N LYS A 142 -8.98 13.95 12.11
CA LYS A 142 -8.58 14.34 13.48
C LYS A 142 -7.81 13.23 14.20
N LEU A 143 -7.07 12.42 13.44
CA LEU A 143 -6.14 11.44 13.98
C LEU A 143 -4.88 12.21 14.36
N GLY A 144 -4.92 12.84 15.53
CA GLY A 144 -3.80 13.58 16.10
C GLY A 144 -2.60 12.68 16.32
N ALA A 145 -1.42 13.26 16.08
CA ALA A 145 -0.08 12.66 16.23
C ALA A 145 0.17 12.08 17.64
#